data_AF-A0A958AH77-F1
#
_entry.id   AF-A0A958AH77-F1
#
_cell.length_a   1.000
_cell.length_b   1.000
_cell.length_c   1.000
_cell.angle_alpha   90.00
_cell.angle_beta   90.00
_cell.angle_gamma   90.00
#
_symmetry.space_group_name_H-M   'P 1'
#
loop_
_entity.id
_entity.type
_entity.pdbx_description
1 polymer ?
#
loop_
_entity_poly.entity_id
_entity_poly.type
_entity_poly.pdbx_seq_one_letter_code
_entity_poly.pdbx_strand_id
1 'polypeptide(L)'
;FPHRTFQEYLAARHLTGIEFYPDTLAEMSRTDLNRWREVALLAGAKAGRGAPAALWSLIDALCYRPPAQREDGLAESCGVLLAVQALVEADEQIANVAALGPRYGEKVDRLRDGLRYLLRRRDLPALERARGGRFLAKLGDPRPEVLTVEAMELCWVPAGAFVMGDGKERYHHEALTYDYWISHYPVTNAQFAQFVQADGYHNADYWPEAIAAKFWSKQGFKGIWDSTPRQAPHHYREPFNLTNHPVVGVSWYEALAFTRWLTVHLQQQALLPRDWQITLPSEAEWEKAARGGSDLPIGQEPVSWGKLSVVRFTGKTAANALAERQFPWGDEADPERANYDATEIAATNAVGAFAGGASPYGVEELSGNVWEWTRSI
;
A
#
# COMPACT_ATOMS: atom_id res chain seq x y z
N PHE A 1 34.24 -7.84 1.94
CA PHE A 1 35.04 -6.61 2.08
C PHE A 1 34.22 -5.53 2.79
N PRO A 2 34.39 -5.32 4.10
CA PRO A 2 33.62 -4.34 4.89
C PRO A 2 34.24 -2.93 4.88
N HIS A 3 34.97 -2.55 3.83
CA HIS A 3 35.66 -1.25 3.74
C HIS A 3 34.82 -0.13 3.11
N ARG A 4 33.66 -0.47 2.55
CA ARG A 4 32.80 0.50 1.86
C ARG A 4 32.29 1.58 2.83
N THR A 5 31.82 1.19 4.01
CA THR A 5 31.29 2.13 5.02
C THR A 5 32.32 3.16 5.52
N PHE A 6 33.60 2.80 5.63
CA PHE A 6 34.64 3.75 6.02
C PHE A 6 35.00 4.71 4.87
N GLN A 7 35.09 4.22 3.64
CA GLN A 7 35.32 5.08 2.46
C GLN A 7 34.15 6.03 2.23
N GLU A 8 32.92 5.55 2.35
CA GLU A 8 31.69 6.35 2.25
C GLU A 8 31.64 7.41 3.35
N TYR A 9 32.03 7.06 4.58
CA TYR A 9 32.15 8.01 5.68
C TYR A 9 33.21 9.09 5.42
N LEU A 10 34.40 8.73 4.94
CA LEU A 10 35.43 9.70 4.58
C LEU A 10 35.00 10.60 3.42
N ALA A 11 34.33 10.05 2.41
CA ALA A 11 33.76 10.80 1.31
C ALA A 11 32.69 11.79 1.82
N ALA A 12 31.77 11.36 2.68
CA ALA A 12 30.76 12.21 3.29
C ALA A 12 31.40 13.32 4.12
N ARG A 13 32.45 13.00 4.89
CA ARG A 13 33.20 14.00 5.67
C ARG A 13 33.89 15.04 4.82
N HIS A 14 34.46 14.64 3.68
CA HIS A 14 35.11 15.53 2.75
C HIS A 14 34.08 16.43 2.05
N LEU A 15 33.03 15.83 1.47
CA LEU A 15 32.00 16.54 0.71
C LEU A 15 31.16 17.49 1.57
N THR A 16 30.99 17.22 2.87
CA THR A 16 30.35 18.19 3.79
C THR A 16 31.22 19.42 4.09
N GLY A 17 32.49 19.43 3.69
CA GLY A 17 33.43 20.52 3.93
C GLY A 17 33.87 21.29 2.67
N ILE A 18 33.36 20.94 1.49
CA ILE A 18 33.67 21.67 0.25
C ILE A 18 32.72 22.86 0.06
N GLU A 19 33.17 23.85 -0.73
CA GLU A 19 32.41 25.08 -1.00
C GLU A 19 31.07 24.83 -1.70
N PHE A 20 31.00 23.82 -2.56
CA PHE A 20 29.80 23.48 -3.36
C PHE A 20 28.88 22.44 -2.70
N TYR A 21 28.99 22.27 -1.37
CA TYR A 21 28.01 21.51 -0.60
C TYR A 21 26.73 22.34 -0.41
N PRO A 22 25.52 21.77 -0.57
CA PRO A 22 25.21 20.35 -0.82
C PRO A 22 25.03 19.94 -2.29
N ASP A 23 25.07 20.88 -3.23
CA ASP A 23 24.69 20.66 -4.64
C ASP A 23 25.50 19.57 -5.34
N THR A 24 26.81 19.53 -5.10
CA THR A 24 27.70 18.51 -5.70
C THR A 24 27.27 17.09 -5.29
N LEU A 25 26.98 16.89 -4.01
CA LEU A 25 26.55 15.59 -3.50
C LEU A 25 25.16 15.22 -4.02
N ALA A 26 24.26 16.20 -4.12
CA ALA A 26 22.92 15.97 -4.66
C ALA A 26 22.94 15.58 -6.15
N GLU A 27 23.77 16.22 -6.98
CA GLU A 27 23.95 15.85 -8.39
C GLU A 27 24.51 14.43 -8.55
N MET A 28 25.57 14.10 -7.80
CA MET A 28 26.19 12.77 -7.83
C MET A 28 25.20 11.68 -7.37
N SER A 29 24.40 11.97 -6.35
CA SER A 29 23.44 11.01 -5.81
C SER A 29 22.21 10.79 -6.69
N ARG A 30 21.82 11.81 -7.47
CA ARG A 30 20.75 11.69 -8.47
C ARG A 30 21.21 10.91 -9.71
N THR A 31 22.50 10.92 -10.04
CA THR A 31 23.05 10.24 -11.24
C THR A 31 23.43 8.79 -10.98
N ASP A 32 23.95 8.46 -9.80
CA ASP A 32 24.30 7.08 -9.41
C ASP A 32 23.91 6.81 -7.95
N LEU A 33 22.63 6.50 -7.76
CA LEU A 33 22.03 6.26 -6.44
C LEU A 33 22.77 5.15 -5.67
N ASN A 34 23.11 4.05 -6.35
CA ASN A 34 23.74 2.89 -5.70
C ASN A 34 25.12 3.21 -5.16
N ARG A 35 25.87 4.09 -5.85
CA ARG A 35 27.22 4.49 -5.42
C ARG A 35 27.22 5.55 -4.33
N TRP A 36 26.29 6.50 -4.38
CA TRP A 36 26.33 7.70 -3.53
C TRP A 36 25.31 7.72 -2.40
N ARG A 37 24.38 6.76 -2.33
CA ARG A 37 23.37 6.68 -1.26
C ARG A 37 23.99 6.78 0.13
N GLU A 38 24.90 5.87 0.48
CA GLU A 38 25.50 5.86 1.82
C GLU A 38 26.28 7.15 2.13
N VAL A 39 26.93 7.74 1.12
CA VAL A 39 27.63 9.02 1.26
C VAL A 39 26.63 10.16 1.56
N ALA A 40 25.50 10.21 0.85
CA ALA A 40 24.44 11.19 1.06
C ALA A 40 23.80 11.06 2.44
N LEU A 41 23.51 9.84 2.88
CA LEU A 41 22.92 9.57 4.20
C LEU A 41 23.88 9.94 5.34
N LEU A 42 25.14 9.52 5.24
CA LEU A 42 26.16 9.88 6.23
C LEU A 42 26.43 11.39 6.27
N ALA A 43 26.38 12.07 5.12
CA ALA A 43 26.48 13.52 5.05
C ALA A 43 25.27 14.20 5.71
N GLY A 44 24.06 13.74 5.44
CA GLY A 44 22.82 14.20 6.07
C GLY A 44 22.83 14.02 7.59
N ALA A 45 23.21 12.83 8.07
CA ALA A 45 23.32 12.54 9.49
C ALA A 45 24.38 13.42 10.19
N LYS A 46 25.53 13.64 9.56
CA LYS A 46 26.57 14.54 10.08
C LYS A 46 26.07 15.99 10.12
N ALA A 47 25.41 16.45 9.06
CA ALA A 47 24.83 17.78 8.96
C ALA A 47 23.76 18.01 10.04
N GLY A 48 22.85 17.04 10.24
CA GLY A 48 21.78 17.10 11.24
C GLY A 48 22.29 17.19 12.68
N ARG A 49 23.40 16.51 13.02
CA ARG A 49 24.03 16.61 14.34
C ARG A 49 24.74 17.95 14.62
N GLY A 50 25.17 18.66 13.57
CA GLY A 50 25.90 19.92 13.68
C GLY A 50 25.01 21.17 13.58
N ALA A 51 24.03 21.16 12.68
CA ALA A 51 23.04 22.23 12.50
C ALA A 51 21.86 21.71 11.65
N PRO A 52 20.60 21.71 12.16
CA PRO A 52 19.43 21.26 11.40
C PRO A 52 19.28 21.92 10.01
N ALA A 53 19.70 23.19 9.88
CA ALA A 53 19.67 23.91 8.61
C ALA A 53 20.51 23.26 7.49
N ALA A 54 21.59 22.56 7.83
CA ALA A 54 22.46 21.90 6.87
C ALA A 54 21.86 20.59 6.31
N LEU A 55 21.06 19.88 7.12
CA LEU A 55 20.25 18.75 6.65
C LEU A 55 19.19 19.22 5.65
N TRP A 56 18.46 20.28 6.00
CA TRP A 56 17.45 20.85 5.12
C TRP A 56 18.02 21.41 3.81
N SER A 57 19.25 21.94 3.85
CA SER A 57 19.95 22.37 2.63
C SER A 57 20.23 21.18 1.70
N LEU A 58 20.64 20.02 2.25
CA LEU A 58 20.84 18.81 1.46
C LEU A 58 19.52 18.25 0.90
N ILE A 59 18.47 18.23 1.71
CA ILE A 59 17.11 17.83 1.29
C ILE A 59 16.63 18.72 0.14
N ASP A 60 16.83 20.04 0.25
CA ASP A 60 16.48 20.97 -0.80
C ASP A 60 17.26 20.67 -2.08
N ALA A 61 18.58 20.48 -2.02
CA ALA A 61 19.38 20.17 -3.21
C ALA A 61 19.00 18.84 -3.87
N LEU A 62 18.61 17.83 -3.09
CA LEU A 62 18.13 16.54 -3.58
C LEU A 62 16.72 16.61 -4.19
N CYS A 63 15.85 17.49 -3.69
CA CYS A 63 14.44 17.61 -4.08
C CYS A 63 13.96 19.09 -4.10
N TYR A 64 14.53 19.91 -4.98
CA TYR A 64 14.20 21.34 -5.04
C TYR A 64 12.97 21.65 -5.91
N ARG A 65 12.67 20.81 -6.91
CA ARG A 65 11.61 21.09 -7.89
C ARG A 65 10.22 20.86 -7.29
N PRO A 66 9.27 21.79 -7.47
CA PRO A 66 7.88 21.54 -7.10
C PRO A 66 7.28 20.44 -7.99
N PRO A 67 6.25 19.71 -7.53
CA PRO A 67 5.67 18.59 -8.26
C PRO A 67 5.29 18.92 -9.71
N ALA A 68 4.74 20.11 -9.96
CA ALA A 68 4.32 20.56 -11.29
C ALA A 68 5.47 20.83 -12.28
N GLN A 69 6.71 20.91 -11.81
CA GLN A 69 7.91 21.18 -12.63
C GLN A 69 8.89 20.01 -12.60
N ARG A 70 8.49 18.86 -12.06
CA ARG A 70 9.35 17.68 -12.03
C ARG A 70 9.48 17.09 -13.43
N GLU A 71 10.73 16.81 -13.80
CA GLU A 71 11.02 16.00 -14.96
C GLU A 71 10.72 14.54 -14.63
N ASP A 72 10.10 13.84 -15.56
CA ASP A 72 9.94 12.40 -15.43
C ASP A 72 11.28 11.72 -15.70
N GLY A 73 11.97 11.30 -14.64
CA GLY A 73 13.21 10.55 -14.75
C GLY A 73 13.61 9.83 -13.47
N LEU A 74 14.48 8.83 -13.62
CA LEU A 74 15.03 8.07 -12.50
C LEU A 74 15.84 8.97 -11.55
N ALA A 75 16.56 9.96 -12.09
CA ALA A 75 17.39 10.87 -11.29
C ALA A 75 16.58 11.70 -10.29
N GLU A 76 15.44 12.24 -10.72
CA GLU A 76 14.51 12.96 -9.84
C GLU A 76 13.95 12.01 -8.76
N SER A 77 13.65 10.77 -9.16
CA SER A 77 13.14 9.74 -8.26
C SER A 77 14.14 9.35 -7.17
N CYS A 78 15.41 9.19 -7.55
CA CYS A 78 16.52 8.94 -6.63
C CYS A 78 16.69 10.11 -5.66
N GLY A 79 16.60 11.35 -6.15
CA GLY A 79 16.67 12.56 -5.34
C GLY A 79 15.60 12.60 -4.24
N VAL A 80 14.34 12.34 -4.61
CA VAL A 80 13.22 12.27 -3.64
C VAL A 80 13.46 11.17 -2.61
N LEU A 81 13.80 9.94 -3.03
CA LEU A 81 14.03 8.83 -2.10
C LEU A 81 15.14 9.14 -1.09
N LEU A 82 16.26 9.69 -1.55
CA LEU A 82 17.37 10.05 -0.68
C LEU A 82 17.06 11.22 0.24
N ALA A 83 16.36 12.24 -0.26
CA ALA A 83 15.95 13.37 0.55
C ALA A 83 15.08 12.91 1.73
N VAL A 84 14.14 12.00 1.46
CA VAL A 84 13.29 11.44 2.51
C VAL A 84 14.06 10.51 3.43
N GLN A 85 14.88 9.62 2.89
CA GLN A 85 15.67 8.69 3.70
C GLN A 85 16.61 9.46 4.65
N ALA A 86 17.27 10.51 4.15
CA ALA A 86 18.11 11.39 4.96
C ALA A 86 17.31 12.10 6.07
N LEU A 87 16.08 12.55 5.77
CA LEU A 87 15.20 13.18 6.75
C LEU A 87 14.77 12.19 7.85
N VAL A 88 14.35 10.98 7.47
CA VAL A 88 13.86 9.94 8.39
C VAL A 88 14.99 9.37 9.26
N GLU A 89 16.19 9.18 8.72
CA GLU A 89 17.34 8.63 9.46
C GLU A 89 18.06 9.65 10.34
N ALA A 90 18.17 10.90 9.89
CA ALA A 90 18.81 11.95 10.69
C ALA A 90 18.03 12.28 11.96
N ASP A 91 16.75 11.92 11.97
CA ASP A 91 15.82 12.34 13.01
C ASP A 91 14.79 11.22 13.25
N GLU A 92 15.26 10.12 13.87
CA GLU A 92 14.39 9.10 14.49
C GLU A 92 13.37 9.71 15.48
N GLN A 93 13.47 11.02 15.80
CA GLN A 93 12.55 11.81 16.63
C GLN A 93 11.61 12.74 15.86
N ILE A 94 11.49 12.69 14.52
CA ILE A 94 10.36 13.32 13.78
C ILE A 94 9.08 12.52 14.06
N ALA A 95 8.68 12.51 15.32
CA ALA A 95 7.35 12.14 15.78
C ALA A 95 6.33 13.25 15.48
N ASN A 96 6.75 14.39 14.92
CA ASN A 96 5.83 15.46 14.58
C ASN A 96 6.34 16.42 13.49
N VAL A 97 6.32 15.99 12.22
CA VAL A 97 6.45 16.92 11.07
C VAL A 97 5.54 18.14 11.24
N ALA A 98 4.34 17.95 11.82
CA ALA A 98 3.38 19.03 12.05
C ALA A 98 3.86 20.06 13.09
N ALA A 99 4.89 19.76 13.89
CA ALA A 99 5.49 20.69 14.84
C ALA A 99 6.61 21.55 14.23
N LEU A 100 7.09 21.25 13.01
CA LEU A 100 8.23 21.97 12.41
C LEU A 100 7.86 23.40 11.98
N GLY A 101 6.59 23.79 11.99
CA GLY A 101 6.15 25.11 11.55
C GLY A 101 6.06 25.23 10.02
N PRO A 102 5.45 26.31 9.50
CA PRO A 102 4.97 26.35 8.11
C PRO A 102 6.05 26.16 7.04
N ARG A 103 7.25 26.72 7.25
CA ARG A 103 8.37 26.66 6.30
C ARG A 103 8.82 25.23 5.99
N TYR A 104 8.80 24.34 6.97
CA TYR A 104 9.20 22.95 6.78
C TYR A 104 8.02 22.07 6.34
N GLY A 105 6.79 22.49 6.65
CA GLY A 105 5.56 21.86 6.12
C GLY A 105 5.56 21.79 4.60
N GLU A 106 5.79 22.91 3.90
CA GLU A 106 5.83 22.92 2.43
C GLU A 106 6.93 22.00 1.85
N LYS A 107 8.06 21.89 2.54
CA LYS A 107 9.15 20.98 2.15
C LYS A 107 8.72 19.53 2.31
N VAL A 108 8.06 19.18 3.41
CA VAL A 108 7.58 17.82 3.63
C VAL A 108 6.46 17.46 2.67
N ASP A 109 5.56 18.39 2.35
CA ASP A 109 4.50 18.15 1.37
C ASP A 109 5.08 17.84 -0.02
N ARG A 110 6.13 18.57 -0.43
CA ARG A 110 6.89 18.25 -1.65
C ARG A 110 7.46 16.83 -1.63
N LEU A 111 7.99 16.38 -0.49
CA LEU A 111 8.51 15.03 -0.32
C LEU A 111 7.38 13.99 -0.38
N ARG A 112 6.25 14.20 0.31
CA ARG A 112 5.06 13.33 0.25
C ARG A 112 4.54 13.18 -1.17
N ASP A 113 4.42 14.29 -1.91
CA ASP A 113 4.01 14.26 -3.31
C ASP A 113 4.98 13.48 -4.20
N GLY A 114 6.28 13.59 -3.93
CA GLY A 114 7.31 12.80 -4.61
C GLY A 114 7.14 11.32 -4.36
N LEU A 115 7.04 10.91 -3.09
CA LEU A 115 6.82 9.52 -2.71
C LEU A 115 5.55 8.93 -3.32
N ARG A 116 4.45 9.70 -3.34
CA ARG A 116 3.19 9.27 -3.99
C ARG A 116 3.41 8.94 -5.47
N TYR A 117 4.16 9.77 -6.18
CA TYR A 117 4.48 9.51 -7.59
C TYR A 117 5.40 8.29 -7.75
N LEU A 118 6.40 8.14 -6.86
CA LEU A 118 7.34 7.01 -6.88
C LEU A 118 6.66 5.65 -6.72
N LEU A 119 5.64 5.56 -5.86
CA LEU A 119 4.90 4.32 -5.62
C LEU A 119 4.31 3.71 -6.90
N ARG A 120 4.02 4.54 -7.92
CA ARG A 120 3.38 4.13 -9.17
C ARG A 120 4.34 4.01 -10.36
N ARG A 121 5.63 4.36 -10.20
CA ARG A 121 6.61 4.34 -11.29
C ARG A 121 7.01 2.92 -11.68
N ARG A 122 6.87 2.56 -12.95
CA ARG A 122 7.22 1.21 -13.44
C ARG A 122 8.72 1.01 -13.72
N ASP A 123 9.47 2.10 -13.82
CA ASP A 123 10.91 2.10 -14.12
C ASP A 123 11.81 2.23 -12.88
N LEU A 124 11.20 2.36 -11.70
CA LEU A 124 11.88 2.33 -10.40
C LEU A 124 11.75 0.92 -9.80
N PRO A 125 12.82 0.25 -9.34
CA PRO A 125 12.72 -1.13 -8.82
C PRO A 125 11.73 -1.30 -7.66
N ALA A 126 11.14 -2.49 -7.54
CA ALA A 126 10.13 -2.83 -6.53
C ALA A 126 10.59 -2.51 -5.10
N LEU A 127 11.85 -2.81 -4.77
CA LEU A 127 12.42 -2.53 -3.47
C LEU A 127 12.46 -1.03 -3.14
N GLU A 128 12.72 -0.18 -4.14
CA GLU A 128 12.73 1.28 -3.98
C GLU A 128 11.32 1.84 -3.86
N ARG A 129 10.34 1.30 -4.59
CA ARG A 129 8.92 1.63 -4.39
C ARG A 129 8.46 1.24 -2.98
N ALA A 130 8.81 0.05 -2.50
CA ALA A 130 8.48 -0.41 -1.16
C ALA A 130 9.11 0.48 -0.07
N ARG A 131 10.37 0.91 -0.24
CA ARG A 131 11.02 1.91 0.63
C ARG A 131 10.24 3.23 0.61
N GLY A 132 9.87 3.72 -0.57
CA GLY A 132 9.07 4.93 -0.72
C GLY A 132 7.73 4.85 0.01
N GLY A 133 7.04 3.72 -0.06
CA GLY A 133 5.78 3.48 0.63
C GLY A 133 5.90 3.50 2.16
N ARG A 134 6.97 2.89 2.71
CA ARG A 134 7.27 2.94 4.15
C ARG A 134 7.52 4.38 4.62
N PHE A 135 8.31 5.13 3.84
CA PHE A 135 8.57 6.53 4.16
C PHE A 135 7.31 7.39 4.05
N LEU A 136 6.41 7.06 3.13
CA LEU A 136 5.14 7.77 2.99
C LEU A 136 4.27 7.60 4.24
N ALA A 137 4.22 6.39 4.82
CA ALA A 137 3.56 6.19 6.11
C ALA A 137 4.19 7.02 7.23
N LYS A 138 5.52 7.06 7.32
CA LYS A 138 6.26 7.82 8.35
C LYS A 138 6.05 9.32 8.25
N LEU A 139 6.05 9.85 7.03
CA LEU A 139 5.79 11.27 6.79
C LEU A 139 4.30 11.62 6.88
N GLY A 140 3.39 10.66 6.89
CA GLY A 140 1.95 10.87 6.76
C GLY A 140 1.52 10.74 5.31
N ASP A 141 0.84 9.64 5.00
CA ASP A 141 0.35 9.35 3.66
C ASP A 141 -0.79 10.31 3.29
N PRO A 142 -0.76 11.00 2.14
CA PRO A 142 -1.81 11.92 1.75
C PRO A 142 -2.99 11.23 1.03
N ARG A 143 -2.93 9.92 0.79
CA ARG A 143 -3.94 9.16 0.04
C ARG A 143 -5.13 8.80 0.93
N PRO A 144 -6.29 9.47 0.82
CA PRO A 144 -7.46 9.13 1.64
C PRO A 144 -7.94 7.70 1.37
N GLU A 145 -7.83 7.20 0.14
CA GLU A 145 -8.32 5.89 -0.28
C GLU A 145 -7.63 4.70 0.40
N VAL A 146 -6.45 4.92 0.99
CA VAL A 146 -5.71 3.92 1.78
C VAL A 146 -5.76 4.20 3.29
N LEU A 147 -6.33 5.34 3.71
CA LEU A 147 -6.35 5.78 5.11
C LEU A 147 -7.74 5.77 5.73
N THR A 148 -8.79 5.97 4.93
CA THR A 148 -10.16 6.02 5.44
C THR A 148 -11.09 5.06 4.71
N VAL A 149 -12.08 4.55 5.44
CA VAL A 149 -13.02 3.58 4.90
C VAL A 149 -14.03 4.23 3.95
N GLU A 150 -14.33 5.51 4.15
CA GLU A 150 -15.24 6.31 3.31
C GLU A 150 -14.63 6.69 1.96
N ALA A 151 -13.31 6.60 1.82
CA ALA A 151 -12.60 6.90 0.59
C ALA A 151 -12.10 5.62 -0.12
N MET A 152 -12.41 4.44 0.41
CA MET A 152 -12.03 3.16 -0.20
C MET A 152 -12.49 3.11 -1.67
N GLU A 153 -11.56 2.73 -2.54
CA GLU A 153 -11.86 2.49 -3.94
C GLU A 153 -12.28 1.04 -4.15
N LEU A 154 -13.31 0.84 -4.97
CA LEU A 154 -13.83 -0.47 -5.34
C LEU A 154 -13.73 -0.66 -6.86
N CYS A 155 -13.34 -1.86 -7.26
CA CYS A 155 -13.29 -2.31 -8.64
C CYS A 155 -14.56 -3.09 -8.98
N TRP A 156 -15.25 -2.70 -10.04
CA TRP A 156 -16.38 -3.46 -10.58
C TRP A 156 -15.90 -4.72 -11.29
N VAL A 157 -16.50 -5.86 -10.94
CA VAL A 157 -16.33 -7.13 -11.63
C VAL A 157 -17.67 -7.56 -12.25
N PRO A 158 -17.78 -7.64 -13.59
CA PRO A 158 -19.02 -8.00 -14.26
C PRO A 158 -19.40 -9.46 -14.01
N ALA A 159 -20.70 -9.75 -14.03
CA ALA A 159 -21.24 -11.09 -14.19
C ALA A 159 -20.66 -11.77 -15.45
N GLY A 160 -20.66 -13.10 -15.46
CA GLY A 160 -20.25 -13.90 -16.61
C GLY A 160 -19.29 -15.03 -16.27
N ALA A 161 -19.00 -15.85 -17.28
CA ALA A 161 -18.15 -17.02 -17.18
C ALA A 161 -16.67 -16.64 -17.03
N PHE A 162 -15.92 -17.41 -16.25
CA PHE A 162 -14.46 -17.34 -16.16
C PHE A 162 -13.88 -18.75 -16.00
N VAL A 163 -12.57 -18.91 -16.17
CA VAL A 163 -11.89 -20.19 -15.92
C VAL A 163 -11.35 -20.17 -14.49
N MET A 164 -11.77 -21.14 -13.69
CA MET A 164 -11.32 -21.32 -12.30
C MET A 164 -10.42 -22.55 -12.17
N GLY A 165 -9.40 -22.45 -11.32
CA GLY A 165 -8.48 -23.53 -11.00
C GLY A 165 -7.22 -23.56 -11.86
N ASP A 166 -6.45 -24.65 -11.72
CA ASP A 166 -5.12 -24.81 -12.32
C ASP A 166 -5.10 -25.75 -13.54
N GLY A 167 -6.29 -26.10 -14.05
CA GLY A 167 -6.47 -27.04 -15.16
C GLY A 167 -6.24 -28.52 -14.82
N LYS A 168 -5.69 -28.84 -13.64
CA LYS A 168 -5.57 -30.22 -13.12
C LYS A 168 -6.82 -30.61 -12.33
N GLU A 169 -7.31 -29.68 -11.51
CA GLU A 169 -8.68 -29.74 -11.00
C GLU A 169 -9.60 -29.01 -11.98
N ARG A 170 -10.21 -29.76 -12.91
CA ARG A 170 -11.10 -29.18 -13.94
C ARG A 170 -12.42 -28.71 -13.31
N TYR A 171 -12.43 -27.53 -12.71
CA TYR A 171 -13.67 -26.78 -12.53
C TYR A 171 -13.99 -26.08 -13.85
N HIS A 172 -14.85 -26.72 -14.63
CA HIS A 172 -15.39 -26.17 -15.86
C HIS A 172 -16.09 -24.84 -15.58
N HIS A 173 -15.68 -23.79 -16.28
CA HIS A 173 -16.33 -22.47 -16.42
C HIS A 173 -17.36 -22.14 -15.33
N GLU A 174 -16.94 -21.52 -14.23
CA GLU A 174 -17.90 -20.99 -13.27
C GLU A 174 -18.49 -19.69 -13.82
N ALA A 175 -19.82 -19.63 -13.87
CA ALA A 175 -20.55 -18.45 -14.30
C ALA A 175 -21.13 -17.76 -13.07
N LEU A 176 -20.48 -16.69 -12.62
CA LEU A 176 -21.09 -15.79 -11.64
C LEU A 176 -22.24 -15.05 -12.33
N THR A 177 -23.45 -15.17 -11.81
CA THR A 177 -24.68 -14.63 -12.44
C THR A 177 -24.97 -13.18 -12.05
N TYR A 178 -24.07 -12.54 -11.32
CA TYR A 178 -24.24 -11.19 -10.78
C TYR A 178 -22.93 -10.41 -10.87
N ASP A 179 -23.08 -9.09 -10.99
CA ASP A 179 -21.99 -8.14 -10.83
C ASP A 179 -21.67 -8.00 -9.34
N TYR A 180 -20.40 -7.74 -9.04
CA TYR A 180 -19.99 -7.40 -7.68
C TYR A 180 -18.85 -6.39 -7.71
N TRP A 181 -18.50 -5.92 -6.52
CA TRP A 181 -17.40 -4.99 -6.29
C TRP A 181 -16.44 -5.60 -5.29
N ILE A 182 -15.16 -5.42 -5.55
CA ILE A 182 -14.08 -5.85 -4.67
C ILE A 182 -13.17 -4.66 -4.40
N SER A 183 -12.56 -4.61 -3.20
CA SER A 183 -11.67 -3.51 -2.84
C SER A 183 -10.46 -3.44 -3.78
N HIS A 184 -10.07 -2.22 -4.17
CA HIS A 184 -8.92 -1.99 -5.04
C HIS A 184 -7.61 -2.48 -4.40
N TYR A 185 -7.49 -2.36 -3.08
CA TYR A 185 -6.37 -2.85 -2.27
C TYR A 185 -6.87 -3.73 -1.13
N PRO A 186 -5.99 -4.55 -0.51
CA PRO A 186 -6.23 -5.10 0.80
C PRO A 186 -6.51 -4.01 1.85
N VAL A 187 -7.34 -4.32 2.85
CA VAL A 187 -7.66 -3.39 3.94
C VAL A 187 -6.38 -2.98 4.68
N THR A 188 -6.17 -1.68 4.85
CA THR A 188 -4.96 -1.17 5.51
C THR A 188 -5.09 -1.13 7.03
N ASN A 189 -3.95 -1.00 7.72
CA ASN A 189 -3.94 -0.76 9.17
C ASN A 189 -4.73 0.49 9.56
N ALA A 190 -4.66 1.58 8.77
CA ALA A 190 -5.42 2.80 9.05
C ALA A 190 -6.94 2.60 8.95
N GLN A 191 -7.39 1.86 7.93
CA GLN A 191 -8.81 1.54 7.75
C GLN A 191 -9.31 0.61 8.87
N PHE A 192 -8.55 -0.44 9.19
CA PHE A 192 -8.91 -1.36 10.26
C PHE A 192 -8.88 -0.69 11.64
N ALA A 193 -8.00 0.29 11.86
CA ALA A 193 -7.97 1.06 13.11
C ALA A 193 -9.29 1.80 13.37
N GLN A 194 -10.06 2.18 12.34
CA GLN A 194 -11.36 2.82 12.52
C GLN A 194 -12.41 1.85 13.08
N PHE A 195 -12.36 0.57 12.69
CA PHE A 195 -13.18 -0.49 13.29
C PHE A 195 -12.87 -0.66 14.78
N VAL A 196 -11.58 -0.65 15.14
CA VAL A 196 -11.13 -0.71 16.54
C VAL A 196 -11.61 0.52 17.32
N GLN A 197 -11.44 1.71 16.77
CA GLN A 197 -11.87 2.98 17.38
C GLN A 197 -13.39 3.07 17.56
N ALA A 198 -14.15 2.41 16.69
CA ALA A 198 -15.61 2.30 16.79
C ALA A 198 -16.08 1.18 17.74
N ASP A 199 -15.20 0.68 18.61
CA ASP A 199 -15.48 -0.38 19.59
C ASP A 199 -15.94 -1.71 18.97
N GLY A 200 -15.47 -1.99 17.75
CA GLY A 200 -15.88 -3.15 16.96
C GLY A 200 -15.61 -4.51 17.62
N TYR A 201 -14.59 -4.63 18.46
CA TYR A 201 -14.22 -5.87 19.16
C TYR A 201 -15.16 -6.26 20.31
N HIS A 202 -15.99 -5.33 20.80
CA HIS A 202 -16.92 -5.58 21.89
C HIS A 202 -18.39 -5.65 21.43
N ASN A 203 -18.69 -5.24 20.20
CA ASN A 203 -20.04 -5.33 19.65
C ASN A 203 -20.34 -6.71 19.07
N ALA A 204 -21.06 -7.54 19.85
CA ALA A 204 -21.41 -8.93 19.51
C ALA A 204 -22.15 -9.11 18.17
N ASP A 205 -22.87 -8.09 17.68
CA ASP A 205 -23.63 -8.18 16.43
C ASP A 205 -22.73 -8.40 15.20
N TYR A 206 -21.44 -8.03 15.31
CA TYR A 206 -20.46 -8.25 14.25
C TYR A 206 -19.85 -9.68 14.27
N TRP A 207 -20.10 -10.48 15.31
CA TRP A 207 -19.35 -11.72 15.58
C TRP A 207 -20.18 -13.03 15.67
N PRO A 208 -21.27 -13.23 14.91
CA PRO A 208 -22.09 -14.44 15.02
C PRO A 208 -21.30 -15.75 14.83
N GLU A 209 -20.34 -15.82 13.90
CA GLU A 209 -19.54 -17.05 13.70
C GLU A 209 -18.58 -17.30 14.86
N ALA A 210 -17.95 -16.26 15.40
CA ALA A 210 -17.09 -16.42 16.56
C ALA A 210 -17.88 -16.83 17.81
N ILE A 211 -19.11 -16.32 17.96
CA ILE A 211 -20.04 -16.73 19.02
C ILE A 211 -20.39 -18.21 18.86
N ALA A 212 -20.81 -18.63 17.65
CA ALA A 212 -21.15 -20.02 17.35
C ALA A 212 -19.97 -20.97 17.59
N ALA A 213 -18.76 -20.53 17.22
CA ALA A 213 -17.51 -21.26 17.41
C ALA A 213 -16.91 -21.15 18.83
N LYS A 214 -17.61 -20.49 19.78
CA LYS A 214 -17.18 -20.31 21.18
C LYS A 214 -15.87 -19.51 21.35
N PHE A 215 -15.56 -18.64 20.40
CA PHE A 215 -14.50 -17.63 20.44
C PHE A 215 -14.98 -16.24 20.92
N TRP A 216 -16.17 -16.18 21.51
CA TRP A 216 -16.71 -14.98 22.16
C TRP A 216 -16.80 -15.13 23.68
N SER A 217 -16.63 -14.03 24.41
CA SER A 217 -16.73 -13.96 25.87
C SER A 217 -17.43 -12.68 26.33
N LYS A 218 -17.65 -12.52 27.65
CA LYS A 218 -18.15 -11.24 28.21
C LYS A 218 -17.23 -10.05 27.95
N GLN A 219 -15.95 -10.29 27.64
CA GLN A 219 -14.95 -9.27 27.34
C GLN A 219 -14.76 -9.10 25.82
N GLY A 220 -15.67 -9.60 24.99
CA GLY A 220 -15.59 -9.56 23.53
C GLY A 220 -14.93 -10.81 22.92
N PHE A 221 -14.43 -10.64 21.69
CA PHE A 221 -13.72 -11.68 20.96
C PHE A 221 -12.44 -12.10 21.71
N LYS A 222 -12.12 -13.40 21.66
CA LYS A 222 -10.89 -13.95 22.26
C LYS A 222 -10.05 -14.69 21.23
N GLY A 223 -8.74 -14.66 21.42
CA GLY A 223 -7.77 -15.32 20.56
C GLY A 223 -8.04 -16.81 20.42
N ILE A 224 -7.95 -17.31 19.18
CA ILE A 224 -8.24 -18.71 18.84
C ILE A 224 -7.25 -19.71 19.49
N TRP A 225 -6.03 -19.28 19.81
CA TRP A 225 -4.96 -20.15 20.33
C TRP A 225 -4.75 -20.04 21.85
N ASP A 226 -5.05 -18.89 22.44
CA ASP A 226 -4.72 -18.60 23.85
C ASP A 226 -5.94 -18.19 24.69
N SER A 227 -7.13 -18.08 24.07
CA SER A 227 -8.36 -17.62 24.72
C SER A 227 -8.27 -16.25 25.39
N THR A 228 -7.25 -15.45 25.06
CA THR A 228 -7.09 -14.11 25.64
C THR A 228 -7.97 -13.10 24.89
N PRO A 229 -8.66 -12.19 25.60
CA PRO A 229 -9.45 -11.15 24.96
C PRO A 229 -8.63 -10.33 23.96
N ARG A 230 -9.22 -10.03 22.82
CA ARG A 230 -8.63 -9.19 21.77
C ARG A 230 -9.36 -7.86 21.72
N GLN A 231 -8.60 -6.77 21.60
CA GLN A 231 -9.13 -5.42 21.40
C GLN A 231 -8.66 -4.81 20.07
N ALA A 232 -7.70 -5.45 19.41
CA ALA A 232 -7.11 -5.05 18.15
C ALA A 232 -6.40 -6.28 17.53
N PRO A 233 -6.00 -6.20 16.25
CA PRO A 233 -5.17 -7.22 15.61
C PRO A 233 -3.81 -7.38 16.31
N HIS A 234 -3.12 -8.48 16.03
CA HIS A 234 -1.77 -8.68 16.55
C HIS A 234 -0.80 -7.61 16.03
N HIS A 235 0.04 -7.07 16.92
CA HIS A 235 0.97 -5.99 16.61
C HIS A 235 2.40 -6.50 16.36
N TYR A 236 2.73 -6.77 15.10
CA TYR A 236 4.04 -7.22 14.61
C TYR A 236 5.12 -6.12 14.49
N ARG A 237 4.81 -4.87 14.86
CA ARG A 237 5.69 -3.68 14.77
C ARG A 237 5.96 -3.25 13.33
N GLU A 238 6.80 -2.23 13.16
CA GLU A 238 7.22 -1.80 11.84
C GLU A 238 8.01 -2.90 11.11
N PRO A 239 7.78 -3.09 9.80
CA PRO A 239 6.90 -2.28 8.96
C PRO A 239 5.43 -2.77 8.92
N PHE A 240 5.10 -3.92 9.51
CA PHE A 240 3.79 -4.57 9.38
C PHE A 240 2.60 -3.73 9.87
N ASN A 241 2.80 -2.89 10.89
CA ASN A 241 1.75 -2.04 11.46
C ASN A 241 1.78 -0.58 10.95
N LEU A 242 2.52 -0.29 9.88
CA LEU A 242 2.46 1.04 9.25
C LEU A 242 1.07 1.30 8.65
N THR A 243 0.60 2.55 8.74
CA THR A 243 -0.79 2.94 8.46
C THR A 243 -1.29 2.56 7.07
N ASN A 244 -0.44 2.64 6.05
CA ASN A 244 -0.77 2.34 4.66
C ASN A 244 -0.37 0.92 4.21
N HIS A 245 0.11 0.07 5.13
CA HIS A 245 0.33 -1.36 4.88
C HIS A 245 -0.97 -2.15 5.09
N PRO A 246 -1.13 -3.32 4.43
CA PRO A 246 -2.24 -4.21 4.71
C PRO A 246 -2.25 -4.61 6.19
N VAL A 247 -3.43 -4.68 6.79
CA VAL A 247 -3.59 -5.20 8.15
C VAL A 247 -3.24 -6.69 8.17
N VAL A 248 -2.42 -7.10 9.13
CA VAL A 248 -2.03 -8.51 9.35
C VAL A 248 -2.31 -8.92 10.78
N GLY A 249 -2.23 -10.23 11.06
CA GLY A 249 -2.54 -10.74 12.40
C GLY A 249 -4.03 -10.70 12.73
N VAL A 250 -4.88 -10.69 11.70
CA VAL A 250 -6.32 -10.81 11.78
C VAL A 250 -6.76 -12.23 11.46
N SER A 251 -7.67 -12.77 12.27
CA SER A 251 -8.36 -14.02 12.00
C SER A 251 -9.48 -13.85 10.97
N TRP A 252 -9.97 -14.97 10.43
CA TRP A 252 -11.16 -14.99 9.58
C TRP A 252 -12.38 -14.34 10.26
N TYR A 253 -12.56 -14.54 11.56
CA TYR A 253 -13.64 -13.94 12.35
C TYR A 253 -13.51 -12.41 12.43
N GLU A 254 -12.29 -11.89 12.64
CA GLU A 254 -12.01 -10.45 12.63
C GLU A 254 -12.29 -9.84 11.26
N ALA A 255 -11.93 -10.54 10.19
CA ALA A 255 -12.17 -10.09 8.82
C ALA A 255 -13.68 -9.97 8.54
N LEU A 256 -14.49 -10.98 8.91
CA LEU A 256 -15.95 -10.91 8.80
C LEU A 256 -16.56 -9.80 9.66
N ALA A 257 -16.11 -9.67 10.92
CA ALA A 257 -16.60 -8.63 11.82
C ALA A 257 -16.34 -7.22 11.26
N PHE A 258 -15.15 -7.00 10.69
CA PHE A 258 -14.82 -5.78 9.98
C PHE A 258 -15.79 -5.51 8.82
N THR A 259 -16.08 -6.50 7.96
CA THR A 259 -17.01 -6.31 6.83
C THR A 259 -18.44 -5.95 7.26
N ARG A 260 -18.92 -6.50 8.39
CA ARG A 260 -20.23 -6.17 8.96
C ARG A 260 -20.27 -4.76 9.52
N TRP A 261 -19.28 -4.39 10.32
CA TRP A 261 -19.15 -3.02 10.80
C TRP A 261 -19.07 -2.04 9.64
N LEU A 262 -18.25 -2.34 8.63
CA LEU A 262 -18.08 -1.49 7.46
C LEU A 262 -19.39 -1.30 6.69
N THR A 263 -20.18 -2.36 6.53
CA THR A 263 -21.53 -2.29 5.95
C THR A 263 -22.41 -1.30 6.72
N VAL A 264 -22.50 -1.46 8.05
CA VAL A 264 -23.32 -0.60 8.91
C VAL A 264 -22.83 0.86 8.86
N HIS A 265 -21.52 1.06 8.98
CA HIS A 265 -20.88 2.37 8.98
C HIS A 265 -21.12 3.12 7.68
N LEU A 266 -20.86 2.50 6.52
CA LEU A 266 -21.06 3.15 5.23
C LEU A 266 -22.55 3.37 4.89
N GLN A 267 -23.45 2.50 5.35
CA GLN A 267 -24.90 2.75 5.22
C GLN A 267 -25.36 3.95 6.07
N GLN A 268 -24.83 4.11 7.29
CA GLN A 268 -25.13 5.26 8.15
C GLN A 268 -24.63 6.57 7.56
N GLN A 269 -23.49 6.55 6.85
CA GLN A 269 -22.95 7.69 6.12
C GLN A 269 -23.62 7.93 4.75
N ALA A 270 -24.62 7.12 4.39
CA ALA A 270 -25.27 7.12 3.07
C ALA A 270 -24.28 6.95 1.90
N LEU A 271 -23.19 6.20 2.13
CA LEU A 271 -22.19 5.83 1.14
C LEU A 271 -22.47 4.45 0.52
N LEU A 272 -23.15 3.56 1.25
CA LEU A 272 -23.57 2.25 0.76
C LEU A 272 -25.11 2.16 0.72
N PRO A 273 -25.74 1.64 -0.35
CA PRO A 273 -27.18 1.41 -0.38
C PRO A 273 -27.63 0.44 0.74
N ARG A 274 -28.87 0.60 1.21
CA ARG A 274 -29.40 -0.17 2.35
C ARG A 274 -29.58 -1.66 2.07
N ASP A 275 -29.78 -2.01 0.81
CA ASP A 275 -29.94 -3.37 0.30
C ASP A 275 -28.60 -4.02 -0.08
N TRP A 276 -27.48 -3.32 0.10
CA TRP A 276 -26.14 -3.79 -0.21
C TRP A 276 -25.40 -4.21 1.05
N GLN A 277 -24.50 -5.18 0.90
CA GLN A 277 -23.67 -5.68 1.98
C GLN A 277 -22.21 -5.79 1.51
N ILE A 278 -21.29 -5.46 2.41
CA ILE A 278 -19.87 -5.75 2.27
C ILE A 278 -19.56 -7.06 3.01
N THR A 279 -18.81 -7.94 2.37
CA THR A 279 -18.46 -9.26 2.89
C THR A 279 -17.13 -9.71 2.29
N LEU A 280 -16.55 -10.79 2.81
CA LEU A 280 -15.38 -11.42 2.20
C LEU A 280 -15.76 -11.98 0.83
N PRO A 281 -14.87 -11.90 -0.18
CA PRO A 281 -15.13 -12.57 -1.44
C PRO A 281 -15.21 -14.09 -1.20
N SER A 282 -16.04 -14.78 -1.97
CA SER A 282 -15.84 -16.22 -2.20
C SER A 282 -14.54 -16.43 -2.97
N GLU A 283 -14.00 -17.65 -2.93
CA GLU A 283 -12.83 -18.02 -3.72
C GLU A 283 -13.05 -17.79 -5.23
N ALA A 284 -14.23 -18.09 -5.75
CA ALA A 284 -14.59 -17.82 -7.14
C ALA A 284 -14.62 -16.31 -7.47
N GLU A 285 -15.20 -15.48 -6.58
CA GLU A 285 -15.17 -14.02 -6.72
C GLU A 285 -13.73 -13.47 -6.67
N TRP A 286 -12.88 -14.01 -5.79
CA TRP A 286 -11.49 -13.59 -5.69
C TRP A 286 -10.68 -14.00 -6.92
N GLU A 287 -10.79 -15.25 -7.36
CA GLU A 287 -10.06 -15.76 -8.52
C GLU A 287 -10.50 -15.10 -9.82
N LYS A 288 -11.81 -14.88 -10.02
CA LYS A 288 -12.28 -14.11 -11.17
C LYS A 288 -11.75 -12.68 -11.14
N ALA A 289 -11.70 -12.03 -9.98
CA ALA A 289 -11.15 -10.68 -9.86
C ALA A 289 -9.66 -10.63 -10.26
N ALA A 290 -8.90 -11.67 -9.94
CA ALA A 290 -7.48 -11.81 -10.32
C ALA A 290 -7.29 -12.14 -11.80
N ARG A 291 -8.00 -13.16 -12.30
CA ARG A 291 -7.81 -13.74 -13.63
C ARG A 291 -8.58 -13.04 -14.73
N GLY A 292 -9.68 -12.35 -14.43
CA GLY A 292 -10.60 -11.87 -15.45
C GLY A 292 -11.55 -12.93 -16.00
N GLY A 293 -12.74 -12.49 -16.42
CA GLY A 293 -13.74 -13.31 -17.10
C GLY A 293 -13.36 -13.66 -18.53
N SER A 294 -14.23 -14.43 -19.19
CA SER A 294 -14.10 -14.80 -20.61
C SER A 294 -14.17 -13.59 -21.53
N ASP A 295 -14.88 -12.55 -21.09
CA ASP A 295 -14.95 -11.25 -21.72
C ASP A 295 -14.49 -10.18 -20.72
N LEU A 296 -13.61 -9.30 -21.17
CA LEU A 296 -13.10 -8.18 -20.41
C LEU A 296 -13.75 -6.88 -20.84
N PRO A 297 -14.04 -5.98 -19.89
CA PRO A 297 -14.51 -4.65 -20.22
C PRO A 297 -13.48 -3.85 -21.04
N ILE A 298 -13.97 -3.04 -21.98
CA ILE A 298 -13.16 -2.11 -22.77
C ILE A 298 -13.44 -0.68 -22.30
N GLY A 299 -12.40 0.05 -21.94
CA GLY A 299 -12.50 1.46 -21.54
C GLY A 299 -13.05 1.65 -20.11
N GLN A 300 -12.53 2.65 -19.41
CA GLN A 300 -12.94 3.02 -18.06
C GLN A 300 -13.85 4.26 -18.13
N GLU A 301 -14.93 4.24 -17.37
CA GLU A 301 -15.76 5.41 -17.10
C GLU A 301 -15.80 5.61 -15.57
N PRO A 302 -15.27 6.74 -15.05
CA PRO A 302 -15.40 7.03 -13.63
C PRO A 302 -16.88 7.17 -13.30
N VAL A 303 -17.34 6.40 -12.32
CA VAL A 303 -18.71 6.47 -11.80
C VAL A 303 -18.63 6.85 -10.33
N SER A 304 -19.57 7.67 -9.87
CA SER A 304 -19.69 7.98 -8.45
C SER A 304 -20.92 7.29 -7.90
N TRP A 305 -20.76 6.59 -6.78
CA TRP A 305 -21.87 6.14 -5.94
C TRP A 305 -21.93 6.99 -4.69
N GLY A 306 -22.84 7.96 -4.69
CA GLY A 306 -22.86 8.98 -3.65
C GLY A 306 -21.52 9.73 -3.62
N LYS A 307 -20.75 9.55 -2.54
CA LYS A 307 -19.39 10.12 -2.41
C LYS A 307 -18.26 9.08 -2.55
N LEU A 308 -18.58 7.80 -2.77
CA LEU A 308 -17.57 6.78 -3.06
C LEU A 308 -17.15 6.88 -4.53
N SER A 309 -15.84 6.91 -4.75
CA SER A 309 -15.23 6.77 -6.08
C SER A 309 -15.30 5.31 -6.51
N VAL A 310 -15.95 5.03 -7.65
CA VAL A 310 -16.10 3.68 -8.19
C VAL A 310 -15.65 3.68 -9.63
N VAL A 311 -14.77 2.75 -10.00
CA VAL A 311 -14.41 2.58 -11.41
C VAL A 311 -15.40 1.60 -12.03
N ARG A 312 -16.23 2.09 -12.96
CA ARG A 312 -16.99 1.22 -13.86
C ARG A 312 -16.27 1.19 -15.20
N PHE A 313 -16.46 0.11 -15.93
CA PHE A 313 -16.00 0.05 -17.30
C PHE A 313 -17.18 0.19 -18.27
N THR A 314 -16.92 0.61 -19.51
CA THR A 314 -18.00 0.80 -20.47
C THR A 314 -18.73 -0.53 -20.73
N GLY A 315 -19.99 -0.47 -21.17
CA GLY A 315 -20.77 -1.68 -21.50
C GLY A 315 -20.26 -2.49 -22.70
N LYS A 316 -19.12 -2.11 -23.30
CA LYS A 316 -18.46 -2.88 -24.35
C LYS A 316 -17.45 -3.83 -23.73
N THR A 317 -17.49 -5.09 -24.14
CA THR A 317 -16.52 -6.11 -23.75
C THR A 317 -15.78 -6.66 -24.97
N ALA A 318 -14.60 -7.23 -24.75
CA ALA A 318 -13.83 -8.01 -25.72
C ALA A 318 -13.43 -9.34 -25.11
N ALA A 319 -13.28 -10.36 -25.96
CA ALA A 319 -12.79 -11.66 -25.55
C ALA A 319 -11.44 -11.55 -24.82
N ASN A 320 -11.34 -12.23 -23.69
CA ASN A 320 -10.13 -12.29 -22.88
C ASN A 320 -9.10 -13.23 -23.52
N ALA A 321 -8.09 -12.65 -24.17
CA ALA A 321 -7.03 -13.44 -24.82
C ALA A 321 -6.17 -14.26 -23.85
N LEU A 322 -6.18 -13.95 -22.54
CA LEU A 322 -5.44 -14.69 -21.50
C LEU A 322 -6.41 -15.15 -20.40
N ALA A 323 -7.49 -15.85 -20.77
CA ALA A 323 -8.50 -16.33 -19.82
C ALA A 323 -7.96 -17.33 -18.78
N GLU A 324 -6.81 -17.95 -19.05
CA GLU A 324 -6.15 -18.94 -18.20
C GLU A 324 -4.90 -18.40 -17.51
N ARG A 325 -4.68 -17.07 -17.52
CA ARG A 325 -3.48 -16.40 -16.99
C ARG A 325 -3.16 -16.83 -15.56
N GLN A 326 -1.94 -17.29 -15.29
CA GLN A 326 -1.56 -17.74 -13.94
C GLN A 326 -1.53 -16.59 -12.92
N PHE A 327 -1.06 -15.41 -13.33
CA PHE A 327 -1.02 -14.19 -12.55
C PHE A 327 -1.93 -13.13 -13.20
N PRO A 328 -2.33 -12.08 -12.46
CA PRO A 328 -3.18 -11.02 -12.99
C PRO A 328 -2.63 -10.35 -14.28
N TRP A 329 -1.31 -10.39 -14.49
CA TRP A 329 -0.62 -9.80 -15.64
C TRP A 329 -0.17 -10.80 -16.72
N GLY A 330 -0.41 -12.10 -16.57
CA GLY A 330 0.05 -13.13 -17.51
C GLY A 330 0.60 -14.36 -16.81
N ASP A 331 1.43 -15.13 -17.49
CA ASP A 331 1.88 -16.44 -16.99
C ASP A 331 3.26 -16.43 -16.32
N GLU A 332 4.03 -15.36 -16.55
CA GLU A 332 5.39 -15.24 -16.01
C GLU A 332 5.38 -14.49 -14.68
N ALA A 333 6.01 -15.08 -13.66
CA ALA A 333 6.24 -14.41 -12.39
C ALA A 333 7.17 -13.21 -12.57
N ASP A 334 6.81 -12.07 -11.98
CA ASP A 334 7.53 -10.80 -12.17
C ASP A 334 7.68 -10.09 -10.81
N PRO A 335 8.90 -9.97 -10.25
CA PRO A 335 9.14 -9.30 -8.96
C PRO A 335 8.83 -7.79 -9.02
N GLU A 336 8.62 -7.22 -10.20
CA GLU A 336 8.18 -5.83 -10.35
C GLU A 336 6.65 -5.67 -10.29
N ARG A 337 5.90 -6.77 -10.18
CA ARG A 337 4.42 -6.76 -10.19
C ARG A 337 3.76 -7.33 -8.94
N ALA A 338 4.51 -8.00 -8.07
CA ALA A 338 3.98 -8.52 -6.81
C ALA A 338 5.07 -8.59 -5.74
N ASN A 339 4.66 -8.51 -4.47
CA ASN A 339 5.55 -8.70 -3.33
C ASN A 339 5.64 -10.18 -2.93
N TYR A 340 6.71 -10.87 -3.30
CA TYR A 340 7.01 -12.24 -2.90
C TYR A 340 8.52 -12.42 -2.70
N ASP A 341 8.99 -13.64 -2.41
CA ASP A 341 10.38 -13.94 -2.03
C ASP A 341 11.44 -13.26 -2.93
N ALA A 342 11.23 -13.23 -4.26
CA ALA A 342 12.17 -12.66 -5.21
C ALA A 342 12.30 -11.12 -5.16
N THR A 343 11.41 -10.40 -4.46
CA THR A 343 11.54 -8.94 -4.28
C THR A 343 12.53 -8.55 -3.18
N GLU A 344 12.89 -9.50 -2.31
CA GLU A 344 13.76 -9.29 -1.14
C GLU A 344 13.23 -8.24 -0.13
N ILE A 345 11.95 -7.84 -0.23
CA ILE A 345 11.32 -6.87 0.70
C ILE A 345 11.19 -7.47 2.12
N ALA A 346 10.99 -8.79 2.19
CA ALA A 346 10.92 -9.62 3.40
C ALA A 346 9.91 -9.17 4.48
N ALA A 347 8.89 -8.42 4.09
CA ALA A 347 7.79 -7.95 4.93
C ALA A 347 6.61 -7.51 4.06
N THR A 348 5.49 -7.10 4.67
CA THR A 348 4.47 -6.37 3.92
C THR A 348 5.00 -5.03 3.42
N ASN A 349 4.34 -4.46 2.42
CA ASN A 349 4.62 -3.13 1.90
C ASN A 349 3.35 -2.27 1.84
N ALA A 350 3.54 -0.96 1.63
CA ALA A 350 2.43 -0.04 1.44
C ALA A 350 1.62 -0.41 0.20
N VAL A 351 0.30 -0.39 0.33
CA VAL A 351 -0.59 -0.80 -0.75
C VAL A 351 -0.41 0.06 -1.99
N GLY A 352 -0.35 -0.65 -3.12
CA GLY A 352 -0.18 -0.15 -4.45
C GLY A 352 1.21 0.44 -4.72
N ALA A 353 2.23 -0.15 -4.12
CA ALA A 353 3.60 -0.08 -4.66
C ALA A 353 3.79 -1.01 -5.87
N PHE A 354 2.76 -1.77 -6.27
CA PHE A 354 2.79 -2.78 -7.33
C PHE A 354 1.71 -2.58 -8.39
N ALA A 355 1.50 -1.34 -8.84
CA ALA A 355 0.50 -1.02 -9.87
C ALA A 355 0.72 -1.70 -11.24
N GLY A 356 1.91 -2.26 -11.48
CA GLY A 356 2.16 -3.14 -12.63
C GLY A 356 1.47 -4.50 -12.53
N GLY A 357 1.07 -4.92 -11.33
CA GLY A 357 0.39 -6.18 -11.06
C GLY A 357 -1.14 -6.10 -10.99
N ALA A 358 -1.72 -4.96 -11.37
CA ALA A 358 -3.17 -4.80 -11.41
C ALA A 358 -3.83 -5.85 -12.30
N SER A 359 -4.97 -6.38 -11.86
CA SER A 359 -5.79 -7.30 -12.63
C SER A 359 -6.48 -6.60 -13.81
N PRO A 360 -7.12 -7.36 -14.72
CA PRO A 360 -7.90 -6.76 -15.82
C PRO A 360 -9.04 -5.84 -15.34
N TYR A 361 -9.49 -6.01 -14.10
CA TYR A 361 -10.52 -5.17 -13.48
C TYR A 361 -9.94 -4.01 -12.65
N GLY A 362 -8.61 -3.88 -12.64
CA GLY A 362 -7.89 -2.82 -11.92
C GLY A 362 -7.60 -3.13 -10.46
N VAL A 363 -7.85 -4.35 -9.97
CA VAL A 363 -7.56 -4.72 -8.58
C VAL A 363 -6.07 -4.92 -8.42
N GLU A 364 -5.44 -4.24 -7.46
CA GLU A 364 -4.01 -4.36 -7.18
C GLU A 364 -3.76 -5.34 -6.02
N GLU A 365 -2.56 -5.93 -6.00
CA GLU A 365 -2.04 -6.78 -4.91
C GLU A 365 -2.76 -8.12 -4.65
N LEU A 366 -3.59 -8.60 -5.58
CA LEU A 366 -4.12 -9.98 -5.57
C LEU A 366 -3.02 -11.07 -5.69
N SER A 367 -1.77 -10.70 -5.92
CA SER A 367 -0.63 -11.61 -5.89
C SER A 367 0.44 -11.05 -4.96
N GLY A 368 0.83 -11.85 -3.96
CA GLY A 368 1.84 -11.50 -2.98
C GLY A 368 1.32 -10.59 -1.86
N ASN A 369 2.26 -9.96 -1.14
CA ASN A 369 2.06 -9.10 0.04
C ASN A 369 1.45 -9.83 1.25
N VAL A 370 0.18 -10.23 1.19
CA VAL A 370 -0.54 -10.94 2.26
C VAL A 370 -1.48 -11.99 1.67
N TRP A 371 -1.76 -13.04 2.45
CA TRP A 371 -2.90 -13.91 2.17
C TRP A 371 -4.21 -13.19 2.49
N GLU A 372 -5.23 -13.42 1.67
CA GLU A 372 -6.55 -12.79 1.81
C GLU A 372 -7.61 -13.82 2.18
N TRP A 373 -8.42 -13.52 3.20
CA TRP A 373 -9.48 -14.41 3.66
C TRP A 373 -10.66 -14.41 2.70
N THR A 374 -11.13 -15.60 2.33
CA THR A 374 -12.39 -15.80 1.59
C THR A 374 -13.49 -16.35 2.50
N ARG A 375 -14.75 -16.31 2.05
CA ARG A 375 -15.88 -16.94 2.74
C ARG A 375 -16.18 -18.38 2.28
N SER A 376 -15.42 -18.90 1.32
CA SER A 376 -15.49 -20.30 0.93
C SER A 376 -14.85 -21.18 2.01
N ILE A 377 -15.51 -22.27 2.41
CA ILE A 377 -15.05 -23.20 3.46
C ILE A 377 -14.85 -24.58 2.84
#